data_AF-A0AAE4L748-F1
#
_entry.id   AF-A0AAE4L748-F1
#
_cell.length_a   1.000
_cell.length_b   1.000
_cell.length_c   1.000
_cell.angle_alpha   90.00
_cell.angle_beta   90.00
_cell.angle_gamma   90.00
#
_symmetry.space_group_name_H-M   'P 1'
#
loop_
_entity.id
_entity.type
_entity.pdbx_description
1 polymer ?
#
loop_
_entity_poly.entity_id
_entity_poly.type
_entity_poly.pdbx_seq_one_letter_code
_entity_poly.pdbx_strand_id
1 'polypeptide(L)' 'MELPPLKFAMNDHVQFRVAETIFTGVIEDTELSCSSQQNYHSYNIFVKERECSFLHVPEFDVLRKY' A
#
# COMPACT_ATOMS: atom_id res chain seq x y z
N MET A 1 -13.64 13.50 -9.61
CA MET A 1 -13.09 13.63 -8.26
C MET A 1 -11.59 13.52 -8.40
N GLU A 2 -10.85 14.51 -7.90
CA GLU A 2 -9.40 14.40 -7.80
C GLU A 2 -9.09 13.60 -6.55
N LEU A 3 -8.27 12.55 -6.69
CA LEU A 3 -7.76 11.83 -5.53
C LEU A 3 -6.82 12.78 -4.76
N PRO A 4 -6.76 12.68 -3.42
CA PRO A 4 -5.76 13.39 -2.65
C PRO A 4 -4.35 13.00 -3.11
N PRO A 5 -3.28 13.75 -2.75
CA PRO A 5 -1.92 13.30 -3.02
C PRO A 5 -1.62 11.94 -2.37
N LEU A 6 -0.79 11.12 -3.02
CA LEU A 6 -0.26 9.88 -2.44
C LEU A 6 0.49 10.19 -1.14
N LYS A 7 0.24 9.40 -0.09
CA LYS A 7 0.97 9.52 1.19
C LYS A 7 2.31 8.79 1.19
N PHE A 8 2.45 7.75 0.37
CA PHE A 8 3.64 6.91 0.28
C PHE A 8 4.06 6.73 -1.18
N ALA A 9 5.34 6.45 -1.39
CA ALA A 9 5.94 6.33 -2.72
C ALA A 9 6.57 4.93 -2.94
N MET A 10 6.85 4.61 -4.19
CA MET A 10 7.62 3.43 -4.56
C MET A 10 8.97 3.40 -3.82
N ASN A 11 9.38 2.21 -3.36
CA ASN A 11 10.53 1.91 -2.52
C ASN A 11 10.45 2.40 -1.06
N ASP A 12 9.36 3.03 -0.64
CA ASP A 12 9.16 3.32 0.78
C ASP A 12 9.05 2.03 1.58
N HIS A 13 9.77 1.98 2.71
CA HIS A 13 9.63 0.92 3.70
C HIS A 13 8.46 1.28 4.61
N VAL A 14 7.42 0.45 4.62
CA VAL A 14 6.17 0.76 5.29
C VAL A 14 5.73 -0.37 6.21
N GLN A 15 4.99 0.02 7.25
CA GLN A 15 4.21 -0.89 8.07
C GLN A 15 2.75 -0.82 7.64
N PHE A 16 2.13 -1.96 7.42
CA PHE A 16 0.74 -2.05 6.98
C PHE A 16 0.02 -3.20 7.66
N ARG A 17 -1.31 -3.17 7.65
CA ARG A 17 -2.16 -4.18 8.28
C ARG A 17 -2.96 -4.93 7.22
N VAL A 18 -3.01 -6.25 7.35
CA VAL A 18 -3.94 -7.11 6.59
C VAL A 18 -4.69 -7.99 7.58
N ALA A 19 -6.01 -7.88 7.57
CA ALA A 19 -6.88 -8.41 8.62
C ALA A 19 -6.40 -7.94 10.02
N GLU A 20 -5.97 -8.85 10.88
CA GLU A 20 -5.48 -8.56 12.23
C GLU A 20 -3.95 -8.60 12.36
N THR A 21 -3.24 -8.88 11.26
CA THR A 21 -1.78 -9.01 11.27
C THR A 21 -1.11 -7.77 10.70
N ILE A 22 -0.04 -7.34 11.37
CA ILE A 22 0.80 -6.22 10.92
C ILE A 22 2.04 -6.77 10.23
N PHE A 23 2.34 -6.23 9.07
CA PHE A 23 3.50 -6.57 8.26
C PHE A 23 4.40 -5.36 8.06
N THR A 24 5.66 -5.63 7.77
CA THR A 24 6.61 -4.65 7.26
C THR A 24 7.03 -5.07 5.87
N GLY A 25 7.03 -4.13 4.93
CA GLY A 25 7.38 -4.41 3.54
C GLY A 25 7.84 -3.16 2.79
N VAL A 26 8.12 -3.34 1.50
CA VAL A 26 8.55 -2.27 0.59
C VAL A 26 7.50 -2.09 -0.49
N ILE A 27 7.09 -0.85 -0.75
CA ILE A 27 6.17 -0.54 -1.85
C ILE A 27 6.88 -0.81 -3.19
N GLU A 28 6.37 -1.75 -3.97
CA GLU A 28 6.90 -2.08 -5.30
C GLU A 28 6.15 -1.35 -6.41
N ASP A 29 4.86 -1.06 -6.20
CA ASP A 29 4.03 -0.35 -7.16
C ASP A 29 3.00 0.53 -6.44
N THR A 30 2.72 1.69 -7.02
CA THR A 30 1.68 2.61 -6.60
C THR A 30 0.53 2.48 -7.59
N GLU A 31 -0.47 1.69 -7.24
CA GLU A 31 -1.66 1.57 -8.06
C GLU A 31 -2.63 2.71 -7.78
N LEU A 32 -2.69 3.63 -8.74
CA LEU A 32 -3.79 4.56 -8.89
C LEU A 32 -4.95 3.77 -9.47
N SER A 33 -5.86 3.25 -8.64
CA SER A 33 -7.02 2.52 -9.14
C SER A 33 -7.90 3.45 -9.98
N CYS A 34 -7.74 3.35 -11.31
CA CYS A 34 -8.58 3.98 -12.34
C CYS A 34 -10.01 3.41 -12.39
N SER A 35 -10.48 2.71 -11.36
CA SER A 35 -11.87 2.31 -11.28
C SER A 35 -12.66 3.49 -10.73
N SER A 36 -13.64 3.95 -11.50
CA SER A 36 -14.53 5.08 -11.19
C SER A 36 -15.35 4.92 -9.88
N GLN A 37 -15.12 3.85 -9.11
CA GLN A 37 -15.76 3.54 -7.84
C GLN A 37 -14.82 3.64 -6.62
N GLN A 38 -13.50 3.67 -6.79
CA GLN A 38 -12.55 3.74 -5.67
C GLN A 38 -11.97 5.16 -5.54
N ASN A 39 -12.30 5.83 -4.43
CA ASN A 39 -11.78 7.16 -4.08
C ASN A 39 -10.55 7.09 -3.16
N TYR A 40 -9.73 6.04 -3.28
CA TYR A 40 -8.54 5.84 -2.44
C TYR A 40 -7.36 5.26 -3.23
N HIS A 41 -6.15 5.53 -2.78
CA HIS A 41 -4.92 4.95 -3.34
C HIS A 41 -4.66 3.56 -2.79
N SER A 42 -3.97 2.73 -3.56
CA SER A 42 -3.53 1.42 -3.12
C SER A 42 -2.09 1.12 -3.55
N TYR A 43 -1.48 0.15 -2.88
CA TYR A 43 -0.08 -0.18 -3.05
C TYR A 43 0.11 -1.70 -3.21
N ASN A 44 1.09 -2.07 -4.04
CA ASN A 44 1.63 -3.43 -4.03
C ASN A 44 2.86 -3.42 -3.12
N ILE A 45 2.85 -4.26 -2.09
CA ILE A 45 3.85 -4.24 -1.01
C ILE A 45 4.52 -5.60 -0.87
N PHE A 46 5.84 -5.66 -1.06
CA PHE A 46 6.64 -6.87 -0.88
C PHE A 46 7.09 -7.06 0.56
N VAL A 47 6.83 -8.25 1.11
CA VAL A 47 7.23 -8.65 2.46
C VAL A 47 8.34 -9.68 2.36
N LYS A 48 9.57 -9.24 2.60
CA LYS A 48 10.78 -10.07 2.50
C LYS A 48 10.73 -11.32 3.37
N GLU A 49 10.19 -11.22 4.59
CA GLU A 49 10.09 -12.34 5.55
C GLU A 49 9.23 -13.50 5.04
N ARG A 50 8.34 -13.23 4.07
CA ARG A 50 7.41 -14.21 3.49
C ARG A 50 7.68 -14.47 2.01
N GLU A 51 8.64 -13.78 1.43
CA GLU A 51 8.96 -13.80 0.00
C GLU A 51 7.70 -13.65 -0.88
N CYS A 52 6.79 -12.75 -0.49
CA CYS A 52 5.54 -12.54 -1.21
C CYS A 52 5.14 -11.06 -1.28
N SER A 53 4.37 -10.72 -2.31
CA SER A 53 3.78 -9.38 -2.49
C SER A 53 2.29 -9.41 -2.14
N PHE A 54 1.86 -8.42 -1.36
CA PHE A 54 0.47 -8.13 -1.10
C PHE A 54 -0.01 -7.10 -2.12
N LEU A 55 -1.04 -7.45 -2.88
CA LEU A 55 -1.56 -6.61 -3.96
C LEU A 55 -2.74 -5.76 -3.50
N HIS A 56 -2.85 -4.56 -4.06
CA HIS A 56 -3.94 -3.61 -3.79
C HIS A 56 -4.17 -3.30 -2.30
N VAL A 57 -3.10 -3.18 -1.51
CA VAL A 57 -3.21 -2.79 -0.09
C VAL A 57 -3.73 -1.34 -0.03
N PRO A 58 -4.90 -1.07 0.57
CA PRO A 58 -5.44 0.27 0.63
C PRO A 58 -4.54 1.21 1.44
N GLU A 59 -4.41 2.47 1.01
CA GLU A 59 -3.55 3.44 1.69
C GLU A 59 -3.92 3.66 3.16
N PHE A 60 -5.20 3.52 3.53
CA PHE A 60 -5.64 3.64 4.92
C PHE A 60 -5.23 2.46 5.81
N ASP A 61 -4.84 1.33 5.23
CA ASP A 61 -4.26 0.19 5.97
C ASP A 61 -2.73 0.26 6.05
N VAL A 62 -2.10 1.23 5.38
CA VAL A 62 -0.68 1.57 5.57
C VAL A 62 -0.55 2.52 6.76
N LEU A 63 0.09 2.04 7.82
CA LEU A 63 0.10 2.69 9.13
C LEU A 63 1.17 3.77 9.24
N ARG A 64 2.37 3.50 8.72
CA ARG A 64 3.51 4.44 8.75
C ARG A 64 4.64 4.03 7.80
N LYS A 65 5.49 5.00 7.49
CA LYS A 65 6.77 4.85 6.79
C LYS A 65 7.95 4.87 7.79
N TYR A 66 9.04 4.19 7.44
CA TYR A 66 10.34 4.25 8.11
C TYR A 66 11.35 5.10 7.35
#